data_AF-A0A176WHH7-F1
#
_entry.id   AF-A0A176WHH7-F1
#
_cell.length_a   1.000
_cell.length_b   1.000
_cell.length_c   1.000
_cell.angle_alpha   90.00
_cell.angle_beta   90.00
_cell.angle_gamma   90.00
#
_symmetry.space_group_name_H-M   'P 1'
#
loop_
_entity.id
_entity.type
_entity.pdbx_description
1 polymer ?
#
loop_
_entity_poly.entity_id
_entity_poly.type
_entity_poly.pdbx_seq_one_letter_code
_entity_poly.pdbx_strand_id
1 'polypeptide(L)'
;MGRVGLKRPRNAVASWSEECVVGRLGGKGRRGRDMMSIITKREAANHIVQRKCLDPNVKIFSQSRLSSSNRIMARLNVHLVLLVALAAVFTPSVIAGRHSGLIRQPVHKHLDSRHFIPRTWGVGLRLLCIPDVSQILEDHEGRHKCAYDHTSGYRAVGVAYNLDDDVDQRKSELSTLLADYEKVYKGEDCLNNLQITALLALDAQRALDRAAENVKPLDDFCCSVQAVFADVQHSVGSADKFPNDDLETFIEKAALKEYKSAAHALERTQWCSAEENKRRCDDNLEVLSQGCD
;
A
#
# COMPACT_ATOMS: atom_id res chain seq x y z
N MET A 1 -37.62 28.76 41.93
CA MET A 1 -37.78 27.64 40.98
C MET A 1 -37.58 28.18 39.56
N GLY A 2 -36.35 28.16 39.05
CA GLY A 2 -35.99 28.71 37.73
C GLY A 2 -35.51 27.59 36.80
N ARG A 3 -36.15 27.46 35.63
CA ARG A 3 -35.77 26.51 34.58
C ARG A 3 -34.60 27.07 33.78
N VAL A 4 -33.50 26.33 33.71
CA VAL A 4 -32.36 26.60 32.82
C VAL A 4 -32.57 25.81 31.53
N GLY A 5 -32.69 26.50 30.40
CA GLY A 5 -32.85 25.92 29.07
C GLY A 5 -31.51 25.55 28.44
N LEU A 6 -31.36 24.27 28.09
CA LEU A 6 -30.28 23.73 27.28
C LEU A 6 -30.47 24.13 25.81
N LYS A 7 -29.54 24.93 25.26
CA LYS A 7 -29.39 25.16 23.81
C LYS A 7 -28.56 24.03 23.21
N ARG A 8 -29.15 23.27 22.28
CA ARG A 8 -28.44 22.33 21.39
C ARG A 8 -27.85 23.09 20.18
N PRO A 9 -26.63 22.80 19.72
CA PRO A 9 -26.12 23.33 18.46
C PRO A 9 -26.82 22.67 17.26
N ARG A 10 -27.07 23.48 16.22
CA ARG A 10 -27.71 23.09 14.97
C ARG A 10 -26.68 22.43 14.05
N ASN A 11 -27.00 21.24 13.57
CA ASN A 11 -26.29 20.58 12.47
C ASN A 11 -26.53 21.35 11.17
N ALA A 12 -25.45 21.72 10.49
CA ALA A 12 -25.50 22.19 9.10
C ALA A 12 -25.69 20.98 8.19
N VAL A 13 -26.88 20.85 7.62
CA VAL A 13 -27.20 19.86 6.60
C VAL A 13 -26.85 20.49 5.25
N ALA A 14 -25.87 19.91 4.55
CA ALA A 14 -25.57 20.27 3.17
C ALA A 14 -26.76 19.90 2.28
N SER A 15 -27.22 20.87 1.49
CA SER A 15 -28.33 20.73 0.54
C SER A 15 -27.94 19.83 -0.62
N TRP A 16 -28.68 18.74 -0.81
CA TRP A 16 -28.65 17.97 -2.04
C TRP A 16 -29.73 18.52 -2.98
N SER A 17 -29.35 18.90 -4.20
CA SER A 17 -30.28 19.31 -5.24
C SER A 17 -31.07 18.09 -5.73
N GLU A 18 -32.36 18.08 -5.44
CA GLU A 18 -33.35 17.25 -6.12
C GLU A 18 -33.43 17.68 -7.59
N GLU A 19 -33.03 16.81 -8.53
CA GLU A 19 -33.60 16.75 -9.90
C GLU A 19 -32.94 15.61 -10.69
N CYS A 20 -33.50 14.40 -10.57
CA CYS A 20 -33.34 13.31 -11.54
C CYS A 20 -34.60 12.44 -11.47
N VAL A 21 -35.71 12.99 -11.95
CA VAL A 21 -36.98 12.28 -12.07
C VAL A 21 -36.89 11.31 -13.26
N VAL A 22 -36.72 10.03 -12.97
CA VAL A 22 -36.82 8.95 -13.97
C VAL A 22 -38.30 8.74 -14.31
N GLY A 23 -38.70 9.18 -15.50
CA GLY A 23 -40.04 8.94 -16.06
C GLY A 23 -40.29 7.45 -16.31
N ARG A 24 -41.24 6.86 -15.56
CA ARG A 24 -41.69 5.48 -15.71
C ARG A 24 -42.65 5.39 -16.90
N LEU A 25 -42.18 4.88 -18.05
CA LEU A 25 -43.05 4.58 -19.20
C LEU A 25 -43.93 3.35 -18.90
N GLY A 26 -45.24 3.58 -18.81
CA GLY A 26 -46.26 2.52 -18.71
C GLY A 26 -46.52 1.85 -20.06
N GLY A 27 -46.33 0.53 -20.13
CA GLY A 27 -46.69 -0.29 -21.29
C GLY A 27 -47.83 -1.25 -20.97
N LYS A 28 -49.01 -0.99 -21.56
CA LYS A 28 -50.15 -1.91 -21.58
C LYS A 28 -49.93 -3.03 -22.62
N GLY A 29 -50.01 -4.27 -22.16
CA GLY A 29 -50.51 -5.51 -22.78
C GLY A 29 -50.31 -5.82 -24.27
N ARG A 30 -49.90 -7.08 -24.53
CA ARG A 30 -50.60 -8.05 -25.41
C ARG A 30 -49.99 -9.46 -25.28
N ARG A 31 -50.88 -10.46 -25.29
CA ARG A 31 -50.58 -11.91 -25.41
C ARG A 31 -50.18 -12.23 -26.86
N GLY A 32 -49.29 -13.19 -27.06
CA GLY A 32 -49.06 -13.80 -28.38
C GLY A 32 -47.84 -14.70 -28.39
N ARG A 33 -48.05 -15.92 -28.89
CA ARG A 33 -47.14 -17.08 -29.06
C ARG A 33 -45.85 -16.81 -29.87
N ASP A 34 -44.95 -17.78 -29.71
CA ASP A 34 -43.85 -18.22 -30.60
C ASP A 34 -42.44 -17.60 -30.45
N MET A 35 -41.60 -18.40 -29.77
CA MET A 35 -40.42 -19.12 -30.31
C MET A 35 -39.28 -18.35 -31.01
N MET A 36 -38.08 -18.56 -30.45
CA MET A 36 -36.74 -18.54 -31.04
C MET A 36 -36.14 -17.19 -31.50
N SER A 37 -34.90 -16.99 -31.02
CA SER A 37 -33.94 -15.94 -31.40
C SER A 37 -34.28 -14.53 -30.89
N ILE A 38 -33.46 -14.00 -29.97
CA ILE A 38 -32.95 -12.61 -29.87
C ILE A 38 -32.12 -12.57 -28.56
N ILE A 39 -30.92 -13.15 -28.62
CA ILE A 39 -29.75 -12.59 -27.95
C ILE A 39 -29.20 -11.55 -28.94
N THR A 40 -28.69 -10.40 -28.49
CA THR A 40 -28.03 -9.29 -29.25
C THR A 40 -28.79 -7.98 -29.53
N LYS A 41 -29.77 -7.54 -28.73
CA LYS A 41 -30.22 -6.11 -28.80
C LYS A 41 -30.50 -5.39 -27.47
N ARG A 42 -30.29 -6.02 -26.31
CA ARG A 42 -30.57 -5.38 -25.00
C ARG A 42 -29.40 -4.66 -24.33
N GLU A 43 -28.16 -4.88 -24.78
CA GLU A 43 -26.97 -4.25 -24.18
C GLU A 43 -26.57 -2.91 -24.83
N ALA A 44 -27.07 -2.59 -26.03
CA ALA A 44 -26.74 -1.33 -26.70
C ALA A 44 -27.54 -0.11 -26.21
N ALA A 45 -28.64 -0.31 -25.46
CA ALA A 45 -29.49 0.79 -25.01
C ALA A 45 -29.09 1.37 -23.64
N ASN A 46 -28.37 0.62 -22.80
CA ASN A 46 -27.91 1.11 -21.49
C ASN A 46 -26.63 1.95 -21.56
N HIS A 47 -25.80 1.78 -22.60
CA HIS A 47 -24.56 2.55 -22.75
C HIS A 47 -24.76 3.97 -23.32
N ILE A 48 -25.93 4.29 -23.89
CA ILE A 48 -26.20 5.59 -24.52
C ILE A 48 -26.82 6.60 -23.54
N VAL A 49 -27.47 6.13 -22.46
CA VAL A 49 -28.16 7.01 -21.50
C VAL A 49 -27.20 7.58 -20.43
N GLN A 50 -26.07 6.92 -20.15
CA GLN A 50 -25.10 7.44 -19.18
C GLN A 50 -24.16 8.54 -19.72
N ARG A 51 -24.16 8.84 -21.03
CA ARG A 51 -23.26 9.85 -21.63
C ARG A 51 -23.79 11.30 -21.64
N LYS A 52 -24.93 11.60 -21.01
CA LYS A 52 -25.55 12.95 -21.08
C LYS A 52 -25.57 13.76 -19.79
N CYS A 53 -24.87 13.32 -18.73
CA CYS A 53 -24.77 14.07 -17.47
C CYS A 53 -23.35 14.58 -17.16
N LEU A 54 -22.50 14.79 -18.18
CA LEU A 54 -21.18 15.39 -17.99
C LEU A 54 -21.19 16.84 -18.49
N ASP A 55 -20.95 17.75 -17.55
CA ASP A 55 -20.76 19.19 -17.76
C ASP A 55 -19.59 19.44 -18.74
N PRO A 56 -19.81 20.15 -19.86
CA PRO A 56 -18.75 20.42 -20.84
C PRO A 56 -17.66 21.41 -20.35
N ASN A 57 -17.74 21.94 -19.12
CA ASN A 57 -16.75 22.89 -18.58
C ASN A 57 -15.72 22.29 -17.61
N VAL A 58 -15.70 20.98 -17.37
CA VAL A 58 -14.64 20.37 -16.57
C VAL A 58 -13.40 20.16 -17.45
N LYS A 59 -12.44 21.09 -17.35
CA LYS A 59 -11.08 20.90 -17.88
C LYS A 59 -10.43 19.71 -17.18
N ILE A 60 -10.39 18.56 -17.86
CA ILE A 60 -9.54 17.44 -17.49
C ILE A 60 -8.10 17.92 -17.67
N PHE A 61 -7.41 18.09 -16.54
CA PHE A 61 -5.98 18.41 -16.50
C PHE A 61 -5.22 17.17 -16.99
N SER A 62 -4.79 17.17 -18.26
CA SER A 62 -3.82 16.18 -18.74
C SER A 62 -2.51 16.39 -17.99
N GLN A 63 -1.98 15.36 -17.33
CA GLN A 63 -0.67 15.40 -16.70
C GLN A 63 0.43 15.65 -17.75
N SER A 64 0.77 16.92 -17.93
CA SER A 64 1.94 17.35 -18.68
C SER A 64 3.15 17.30 -17.76
N ARG A 65 4.10 16.41 -18.10
CA ARG A 65 5.55 16.47 -17.81
C ARG A 65 5.95 17.30 -16.59
N LEU A 66 6.13 16.64 -15.45
CA LEU A 66 6.92 17.20 -14.35
C LEU A 66 8.35 17.48 -14.84
N SER A 67 8.76 18.74 -14.69
CA SER A 67 10.11 19.25 -14.96
C SER A 67 11.19 18.39 -14.28
N SER A 68 12.29 18.15 -14.97
CA SER A 68 13.45 17.39 -14.49
C SER A 68 14.01 17.90 -13.15
N SER A 69 13.78 19.18 -12.81
CA SER A 69 14.18 19.75 -11.52
C SER A 69 13.41 19.18 -10.32
N ASN A 70 12.16 18.76 -10.48
CA ASN A 70 11.40 18.17 -9.36
C ASN A 70 11.87 16.74 -9.04
N ARG A 71 12.39 15.99 -10.02
CA ARG A 71 12.97 14.66 -9.78
C ARG A 71 14.28 14.74 -8.98
N ILE A 72 15.06 15.79 -9.16
CA ILE A 72 16.33 15.98 -8.44
C ILE A 72 16.09 16.34 -6.97
N MET A 73 15.10 17.21 -6.68
CA MET A 73 14.74 17.58 -5.30
C MET A 73 14.11 16.41 -4.52
N ALA A 74 13.31 15.57 -5.19
CA ALA A 74 12.80 14.34 -4.57
C ALA A 74 13.94 13.38 -4.20
N ARG A 75 14.94 13.19 -5.07
CA ARG A 75 16.10 12.32 -4.79
C ARG A 75 17.00 12.84 -3.67
N LEU A 76 17.22 14.15 -3.56
CA LEU A 76 18.04 14.75 -2.50
C LEU A 76 17.40 14.64 -1.11
N ASN A 77 16.08 14.83 -1.00
CA ASN A 77 15.39 14.67 0.28
C ASN A 77 15.34 13.21 0.73
N VAL A 78 15.20 12.26 -0.18
CA VAL A 78 15.25 10.82 0.15
C VAL A 78 16.61 10.45 0.74
N HIS A 79 17.73 10.92 0.17
CA HIS A 79 19.05 10.61 0.74
C HIS A 79 19.27 11.20 2.14
N LEU A 80 18.80 12.41 2.42
CA LEU A 80 18.92 13.00 3.76
C LEU A 80 18.04 12.28 4.78
N VAL A 81 16.81 11.93 4.40
CA VAL A 81 15.90 11.13 5.23
C VAL A 81 16.45 9.72 5.46
N LEU A 82 17.03 9.09 4.43
CA LEU A 82 17.68 7.78 4.54
C LEU A 82 18.92 7.85 5.45
N LEU A 83 19.70 8.92 5.40
CA LEU A 83 20.84 9.13 6.31
C LEU A 83 20.39 9.29 7.77
N VAL A 84 19.28 10.01 8.01
CA VAL A 84 18.69 10.15 9.36
C VAL A 84 18.12 8.82 9.85
N ALA A 85 17.40 8.08 8.99
CA ALA A 85 16.87 6.75 9.31
C ALA A 85 17.98 5.72 9.58
N LEU A 86 19.03 5.69 8.75
CA LEU A 86 20.20 4.83 8.94
C LEU A 86 20.97 5.19 10.21
N ALA A 87 21.06 6.47 10.57
CA ALA A 87 21.68 6.88 11.83
C ALA A 87 20.91 6.41 13.08
N ALA A 88 19.58 6.29 12.98
CA ALA A 88 18.73 5.81 14.08
C ALA A 88 18.77 4.28 14.28
N VAL A 89 18.96 3.51 13.20
CA VAL A 89 18.98 2.03 13.27
C VAL A 89 20.33 1.48 13.75
N PHE A 90 21.43 2.23 13.60
CA PHE A 90 22.79 1.78 13.92
C PHE A 90 23.33 2.23 15.29
N THR A 91 22.49 2.54 16.28
CA THR A 91 23.00 2.65 17.67
C THR A 91 23.10 1.25 18.28
N PRO A 92 24.30 0.67 18.47
CA PRO A 92 24.43 -0.63 19.10
C PRO A 92 23.93 -0.53 20.55
N SER A 93 22.86 -1.26 20.87
CA SER A 93 22.51 -1.52 22.27
C SER A 93 23.64 -2.32 22.91
N VAL A 94 24.49 -1.65 23.67
CA VAL A 94 25.54 -2.26 24.48
C VAL A 94 24.86 -3.03 25.62
N ILE A 95 24.47 -4.28 25.36
CA ILE A 95 24.07 -5.22 26.38
C ILE A 95 25.35 -5.81 26.98
N ALA A 96 25.77 -5.26 28.11
CA ALA A 96 26.87 -5.78 28.91
C ALA A 96 26.45 -7.11 29.59
N GLY A 97 26.68 -8.23 28.91
CA GLY A 97 26.50 -9.59 29.43
C GLY A 97 27.83 -10.22 29.88
N ARG A 98 27.95 -10.47 31.18
CA ARG A 98 29.13 -10.99 31.88
C ARG A 98 29.34 -12.50 31.62
N HIS A 99 30.57 -12.87 31.25
CA HIS A 99 31.04 -14.25 31.04
C HIS A 99 31.02 -15.14 32.31
N SER A 100 30.79 -16.46 32.14
CA SER A 100 31.71 -17.56 32.54
C SER A 100 31.13 -18.96 32.27
N GLY A 101 31.89 -19.87 31.64
CA GLY A 101 31.69 -21.32 31.82
C GLY A 101 31.92 -22.29 30.64
N LEU A 102 33.18 -22.76 30.48
CA LEU A 102 33.64 -24.14 30.18
C LEU A 102 33.18 -24.95 28.92
N ILE A 103 34.04 -24.90 27.89
CA ILE A 103 34.78 -25.98 27.17
C ILE A 103 34.14 -27.38 26.98
N ARG A 104 33.94 -27.78 25.71
CA ARG A 104 34.30 -29.11 25.13
C ARG A 104 34.39 -29.05 23.59
N GLN A 105 35.50 -29.52 23.00
CA GLN A 105 35.72 -29.66 21.54
C GLN A 105 35.42 -31.12 21.04
N PRO A 106 35.69 -31.51 19.77
CA PRO A 106 34.77 -31.42 18.64
C PRO A 106 34.53 -32.78 17.93
N VAL A 107 33.47 -32.90 17.13
CA VAL A 107 33.29 -34.04 16.19
C VAL A 107 33.39 -33.49 14.77
N HIS A 108 34.44 -33.89 14.07
CA HIS A 108 34.67 -33.58 12.66
C HIS A 108 33.53 -34.13 11.80
N LYS A 109 32.77 -33.25 11.16
CA LYS A 109 31.92 -33.59 10.01
C LYS A 109 32.48 -32.92 8.77
N HIS A 110 32.68 -33.75 7.75
CA HIS A 110 33.14 -33.39 6.41
C HIS A 110 32.13 -32.42 5.78
N LEU A 111 32.52 -31.15 5.61
CA LEU A 111 31.72 -30.14 4.93
C LEU A 111 32.01 -30.20 3.42
N ASP A 112 30.96 -30.43 2.64
CA ASP A 112 30.90 -30.29 1.19
C ASP A 112 30.99 -28.79 0.84
N SER A 113 32.07 -28.39 0.15
CA SER A 113 32.43 -27.00 -0.16
C SER A 113 31.59 -26.39 -1.29
N ARG A 114 30.27 -26.33 -1.10
CA ARG A 114 29.41 -25.47 -1.94
C ARG A 114 29.32 -24.08 -1.33
N HIS A 115 30.17 -23.19 -1.85
CA HIS A 115 30.07 -21.72 -1.86
C HIS A 115 28.96 -21.13 -0.97
N PHE A 116 29.27 -21.00 0.33
CA PHE A 116 28.48 -20.20 1.26
C PHE A 116 28.82 -18.72 1.01
N ILE A 117 28.10 -18.07 0.10
CA ILE A 117 28.13 -16.61 -0.01
C ILE A 117 27.38 -16.07 1.22
N PRO A 118 28.02 -15.29 2.11
CA PRO A 118 27.35 -14.78 3.30
C PRO A 118 26.16 -13.89 2.89
N ARG A 119 24.99 -14.19 3.46
CA ARG A 119 23.69 -13.48 3.27
C ARG A 119 23.69 -11.97 3.59
N THR A 120 24.82 -11.38 3.96
CA THR A 120 24.93 -9.97 4.37
C THR A 120 24.90 -8.98 3.19
N TRP A 121 25.01 -9.45 1.94
CA TRP A 121 25.03 -8.57 0.75
C TRP A 121 23.64 -8.19 0.23
N GLY A 122 22.57 -8.91 0.60
CA GLY A 122 21.22 -8.66 0.09
C GLY A 122 20.54 -7.38 0.62
N VAL A 123 20.89 -6.97 1.85
CA VAL A 123 20.22 -5.82 2.50
C VAL A 123 20.50 -4.49 1.78
N GLY A 124 21.68 -4.33 1.17
CA GLY A 124 22.06 -3.08 0.51
C GLY A 124 21.30 -2.79 -0.79
N LEU A 125 20.84 -3.84 -1.49
CA LEU A 125 20.14 -3.70 -2.78
C LEU A 125 18.70 -3.20 -2.60
N ARG A 126 17.99 -3.67 -1.58
CA ARG A 126 16.58 -3.30 -1.31
C ARG A 126 16.39 -1.82 -1.00
N LEU A 127 17.36 -1.18 -0.33
CA LEU A 127 17.29 0.25 -0.02
C LEU A 127 17.21 1.12 -1.28
N LEU A 128 17.73 0.65 -2.42
CA LEU A 128 17.64 1.37 -3.69
C LEU A 128 16.22 1.41 -4.26
N CYS A 129 15.36 0.48 -3.84
CA CYS A 129 13.98 0.35 -4.31
C CYS A 129 12.95 1.07 -3.43
N ILE A 130 13.37 1.64 -2.29
CA ILE A 130 12.49 2.43 -1.41
C ILE A 130 11.71 3.52 -2.17
N PRO A 131 12.28 4.27 -3.13
CA PRO A 131 11.52 5.28 -3.87
C PRO A 131 10.35 4.71 -4.66
N ASP A 132 10.54 3.57 -5.35
CA ASP A 132 9.49 2.93 -6.15
C ASP A 132 8.39 2.35 -5.24
N VAL A 133 8.78 1.74 -4.12
CA VAL A 133 7.84 1.24 -3.10
C VAL A 133 7.07 2.41 -2.47
N SER A 134 7.76 3.49 -2.11
CA SER A 134 7.10 4.67 -1.54
C SER A 134 6.07 5.27 -2.49
N GLN A 135 6.40 5.32 -3.78
CA GLN A 135 5.49 5.85 -4.80
C GLN A 135 4.23 5.00 -4.92
N ILE A 136 4.36 3.67 -5.06
CA ILE A 136 3.18 2.80 -5.23
C ILE A 136 2.30 2.80 -3.99
N LEU A 137 2.89 2.79 -2.79
CA LEU A 137 2.13 2.88 -1.54
C LEU A 137 1.39 4.22 -1.44
N GLU A 138 2.02 5.34 -1.79
CA GLU A 138 1.36 6.65 -1.77
C GLU A 138 0.22 6.75 -2.81
N ASP A 139 0.37 6.14 -3.98
CA ASP A 139 -0.68 6.09 -5.01
C ASP A 139 -1.88 5.23 -4.58
N HIS A 140 -1.64 4.20 -3.76
CA HIS A 140 -2.66 3.27 -3.28
C HIS A 140 -3.39 3.75 -2.01
N GLU A 141 -2.65 4.27 -1.04
CA GLU A 141 -3.16 4.69 0.27
C GLU A 141 -3.57 6.17 0.32
N GLY A 142 -2.94 7.00 -0.51
CA GLY A 142 -3.03 8.45 -0.42
C GLY A 142 -2.25 9.04 0.77
N ARG A 143 -2.16 10.37 0.81
CA ARG A 143 -1.38 11.13 1.81
C ARG A 143 -2.26 11.94 2.74
N HIS A 144 -2.20 11.65 4.04
CA HIS A 144 -3.01 12.28 5.08
C HIS A 144 -2.14 12.93 6.15
N LYS A 145 -2.32 14.24 6.39
CA LYS A 145 -1.50 14.95 7.39
C LYS A 145 -1.90 14.65 8.83
N CYS A 146 -3.20 14.54 9.08
CA CYS A 146 -3.75 14.32 10.42
C CYS A 146 -4.19 12.87 10.55
N ALA A 147 -4.30 12.39 11.80
CA ALA A 147 -4.79 11.04 12.02
C ALA A 147 -6.24 10.87 11.55
N TYR A 148 -6.55 9.68 11.03
CA TYR A 148 -7.85 9.30 10.49
C TYR A 148 -8.14 7.83 10.80
N ASP A 149 -9.41 7.43 10.67
CA ASP A 149 -9.81 6.03 10.83
C ASP A 149 -9.67 5.32 9.48
N HIS A 150 -8.80 4.34 9.41
CA HIS A 150 -8.58 3.54 8.21
C HIS A 150 -9.79 2.63 7.94
N THR A 151 -10.01 2.26 6.69
CA THR A 151 -11.14 1.38 6.29
C THR A 151 -11.09 0.02 6.97
N SER A 152 -9.89 -0.44 7.34
CA SER A 152 -9.65 -1.67 8.10
C SER A 152 -9.89 -1.53 9.62
N GLY A 153 -10.32 -0.35 10.10
CA GLY A 153 -10.76 -0.14 11.49
C GLY A 153 -9.68 0.29 12.49
N TYR A 154 -8.44 0.54 12.06
CA TYR A 154 -7.37 1.07 12.89
C TYR A 154 -7.15 2.57 12.67
N ARG A 155 -6.51 3.24 13.63
CA ARG A 155 -6.10 4.65 13.56
C ARG A 155 -4.83 4.78 12.72
N ALA A 156 -4.85 5.64 11.71
CA ALA A 156 -3.74 5.82 10.77
C ALA A 156 -3.35 7.29 10.61
N VAL A 157 -2.15 7.55 10.08
CA VAL A 157 -1.69 8.88 9.65
C VAL A 157 -0.78 8.73 8.43
N GLY A 158 -0.44 9.81 7.73
CA GLY A 158 0.49 9.75 6.60
C GLY A 158 -0.07 8.92 5.45
N VAL A 159 0.69 7.92 5.03
CA VAL A 159 0.34 6.98 3.97
C VAL A 159 0.05 5.64 4.65
N ALA A 160 -1.20 5.46 5.09
CA ALA A 160 -1.69 4.33 5.90
C ALA A 160 -0.79 3.86 7.05
N TYR A 161 0.01 4.75 7.65
CA TYR A 161 0.88 4.39 8.77
C TYR A 161 0.02 4.06 9.99
N ASN A 162 -0.09 2.76 10.29
CA ASN A 162 -0.92 2.24 11.38
C ASN A 162 -0.34 2.67 12.74
N LEU A 163 -1.10 3.48 13.47
CA LEU A 163 -0.74 3.99 14.80
C LEU A 163 -1.11 3.01 15.93
N ASP A 164 -1.97 2.03 15.66
CA ASP A 164 -2.38 0.99 16.60
C ASP A 164 -1.46 -0.26 16.54
N ASP A 165 -0.65 -0.39 15.47
CA ASP A 165 0.45 -1.37 15.40
C ASP A 165 1.53 -1.02 16.43
N ASP A 166 2.36 -1.99 16.85
CA ASP A 166 3.41 -1.89 17.90
C ASP A 166 3.59 -0.47 18.48
N VAL A 167 2.75 -0.12 19.45
CA VAL A 167 2.58 1.27 19.92
C VAL A 167 3.88 1.86 20.44
N ASP A 168 4.72 1.05 21.09
CA ASP A 168 6.02 1.49 21.60
C ASP A 168 6.97 1.83 20.45
N GLN A 169 6.97 1.02 19.38
CA GLN A 169 7.69 1.35 18.15
C GLN A 169 7.16 2.64 17.52
N ARG A 170 5.83 2.81 17.41
CA ARG A 170 5.23 4.03 16.82
C ARG A 170 5.59 5.29 17.59
N LYS A 171 5.60 5.21 18.93
CA LYS A 171 6.06 6.30 19.80
C LYS A 171 7.51 6.67 19.53
N SER A 172 8.38 5.67 19.39
CA SER A 172 9.81 5.88 19.10
C SER A 172 10.04 6.54 17.74
N GLU A 173 9.35 6.06 16.70
CA GLU A 173 9.49 6.55 15.33
C GLU A 173 8.98 7.99 15.19
N LEU A 174 7.80 8.30 15.74
CA LEU A 174 7.27 9.67 15.73
C LEU A 174 8.15 10.63 16.55
N SER A 175 8.65 10.19 17.71
CA SER A 175 9.56 10.97 18.54
C SER A 175 10.85 11.33 17.79
N THR A 176 11.41 10.38 17.03
CA THR A 176 12.59 10.59 16.16
C THR A 176 12.32 11.67 15.09
N LEU A 177 11.07 11.80 14.66
CA LEU A 177 10.60 12.81 13.70
C LEU A 177 10.09 14.09 14.37
N LEU A 178 10.35 14.26 15.67
CA LEU A 178 9.91 15.39 16.49
C LEU A 178 8.38 15.57 16.49
N ALA A 179 7.64 14.46 16.38
CA ALA A 179 6.19 14.41 16.50
C ALA A 179 5.77 13.71 17.81
N ASP A 180 4.71 14.22 18.44
CA ASP A 180 4.15 13.63 19.65
C ASP A 180 3.08 12.60 19.27
N TYR A 181 3.34 11.32 19.57
CA TYR A 181 2.41 10.23 19.24
C TYR A 181 1.02 10.46 19.81
N GLU A 182 0.89 10.87 21.08
CA GLU A 182 -0.42 10.98 21.75
C GLU A 182 -1.25 12.10 21.12
N LYS A 183 -0.61 13.22 20.76
CA LYS A 183 -1.28 14.34 20.07
C LYS A 183 -1.67 13.97 18.64
N VAL A 184 -0.78 13.31 17.90
CA VAL A 184 -1.06 12.84 16.54
C VAL A 184 -2.21 11.83 16.56
N TYR A 185 -2.16 10.85 17.45
CA TYR A 185 -3.18 9.81 17.61
C TYR A 185 -4.57 10.40 17.85
N LYS A 186 -4.67 11.34 18.79
CA LYS A 186 -5.91 12.06 19.13
C LYS A 186 -6.36 13.06 18.05
N GLY A 187 -5.52 13.34 17.06
CA GLY A 187 -5.77 14.36 16.04
C GLY A 187 -5.64 15.80 16.55
N GLU A 188 -4.96 16.01 17.69
CA GLU A 188 -4.63 17.33 18.24
C GLU A 188 -3.45 17.98 17.50
N ASP A 189 -2.62 17.17 16.83
CA ASP A 189 -1.52 17.61 15.98
C ASP A 189 -1.49 16.83 14.66
N CYS A 190 -0.89 17.40 13.63
CA CYS A 190 -0.78 16.81 12.30
C CYS A 190 0.66 16.80 11.82
N LEU A 191 1.03 15.77 11.08
CA LEU A 191 2.34 15.65 10.48
C LEU A 191 2.51 16.61 9.30
N ASN A 192 3.73 17.13 9.16
CA ASN A 192 4.14 17.85 7.96
C ASN A 192 4.63 16.89 6.87
N ASN A 193 4.84 17.42 5.65
CA ASN A 193 5.23 16.59 4.50
C ASN A 193 6.55 15.84 4.70
N LEU A 194 7.52 16.45 5.39
CA LEU A 194 8.83 15.82 5.64
C LEU A 194 8.67 14.62 6.60
N GLN A 195 7.89 14.80 7.67
CA GLN A 195 7.61 13.73 8.63
C GLN A 195 6.87 12.55 7.95
N ILE A 196 5.86 12.85 7.12
CA ILE A 196 5.13 11.80 6.39
C ILE A 196 6.05 11.07 5.41
N THR A 197 6.90 11.79 4.68
CA THR A 197 7.85 11.17 3.75
C THR A 197 8.87 10.30 4.48
N ALA A 198 9.30 10.69 5.69
CA ALA A 198 10.18 9.87 6.50
C ALA A 198 9.50 8.60 7.03
N LEU A 199 8.26 8.69 7.52
CA LEU A 199 7.48 7.51 7.92
C LEU A 199 7.24 6.57 6.74
N LEU A 200 6.87 7.12 5.58
CA LEU A 200 6.67 6.33 4.36
C LEU A 200 7.93 5.57 3.95
N ALA A 201 9.12 6.20 4.03
CA ALA A 201 10.36 5.51 3.74
C ALA A 201 10.64 4.34 4.71
N LEU A 202 10.33 4.51 6.00
CA LEU A 202 10.44 3.46 7.01
C LEU A 202 9.45 2.30 6.75
N ASP A 203 8.21 2.62 6.38
CA ASP A 203 7.19 1.62 6.05
C ASP A 203 7.52 0.88 4.75
N ALA A 204 7.99 1.59 3.73
CA ALA A 204 8.45 1.00 2.47
C ALA A 204 9.61 0.02 2.71
N GLN A 205 10.58 0.38 3.55
CA GLN A 205 11.66 -0.51 3.94
C GLN A 205 11.12 -1.75 4.68
N ARG A 206 10.24 -1.56 5.67
CA ARG A 206 9.63 -2.68 6.41
C ARG A 206 8.83 -3.61 5.50
N ALA A 207 8.11 -3.07 4.53
CA ALA A 207 7.36 -3.85 3.55
C ALA A 207 8.29 -4.71 2.67
N LEU A 208 9.41 -4.13 2.19
CA LEU A 208 10.45 -4.89 1.47
C LEU A 208 11.10 -5.96 2.34
N ASP A 209 11.41 -5.65 3.61
CA ASP A 209 12.01 -6.61 4.55
C ASP A 209 11.07 -7.80 4.78
N ARG A 210 9.78 -7.55 5.05
CA ARG A 210 8.77 -8.61 5.23
C ARG A 210 8.51 -9.39 3.95
N ALA A 211 8.49 -8.74 2.79
CA ALA A 211 8.38 -9.44 1.51
C ALA A 211 9.57 -10.39 1.27
N ALA A 212 10.79 -9.98 1.63
CA ALA A 212 12.00 -10.78 1.46
C ALA A 212 12.03 -12.04 2.35
N GLU A 213 11.28 -12.05 3.47
CA GLU A 213 11.13 -13.24 4.31
C GLU A 213 10.40 -14.38 3.58
N ASN A 214 9.50 -14.04 2.66
CA ASN A 214 8.64 -14.98 1.94
C ASN A 214 9.08 -15.21 0.49
N VAL A 215 9.73 -14.21 -0.12
CA VAL A 215 10.19 -14.22 -1.51
C VAL A 215 11.71 -14.30 -1.55
N LYS A 216 12.26 -15.53 -1.53
CA LYS A 216 13.72 -15.75 -1.46
C LYS A 216 14.56 -15.04 -2.54
N PRO A 217 14.11 -14.89 -3.80
CA PRO A 217 14.85 -14.13 -4.81
C PRO A 217 14.40 -12.67 -4.93
N LEU A 218 13.80 -12.06 -3.88
CA LEU A 218 13.30 -10.67 -3.99
C LEU A 218 14.39 -9.69 -4.46
N ASP A 219 15.60 -9.84 -3.94
CA ASP A 219 16.76 -8.99 -4.27
C ASP A 219 17.21 -9.14 -5.75
N ASP A 220 16.79 -10.19 -6.45
CA ASP A 220 17.12 -10.43 -7.87
C ASP A 220 16.15 -9.74 -8.83
N PHE A 221 15.04 -9.17 -8.32
CA PHE A 221 14.06 -8.44 -9.10
C PHE A 221 14.44 -6.96 -9.22
N CYS A 222 14.00 -6.33 -10.31
CA CYS A 222 14.00 -4.88 -10.46
C CYS A 222 13.07 -4.20 -9.44
N CYS A 223 13.32 -2.93 -9.16
CA CYS A 223 12.59 -2.21 -8.11
C CYS A 223 11.07 -2.10 -8.35
N SER A 224 10.62 -2.02 -9.61
CA SER A 224 9.19 -2.03 -9.95
C SER A 224 8.50 -3.32 -9.49
N VAL A 225 9.13 -4.48 -9.75
CA VAL A 225 8.61 -5.78 -9.31
C VAL A 225 8.73 -5.93 -7.79
N GLN A 226 9.83 -5.49 -7.17
CA GLN A 226 9.94 -5.48 -5.70
C GLN A 226 8.86 -4.62 -5.04
N ALA A 227 8.49 -3.49 -5.66
CA ALA A 227 7.43 -2.60 -5.18
C ALA A 227 6.06 -3.29 -5.15
N VAL A 228 5.74 -4.15 -6.13
CA VAL A 228 4.50 -4.94 -6.13
C VAL A 228 4.47 -5.90 -4.93
N PHE A 229 5.57 -6.63 -4.67
CA PHE A 229 5.64 -7.52 -3.50
C PHE A 229 5.50 -6.76 -2.18
N ALA A 230 6.14 -5.58 -2.08
CA ALA A 230 6.04 -4.73 -0.92
C ALA A 230 4.62 -4.17 -0.72
N ASP A 231 3.92 -3.75 -1.79
CA ASP A 231 2.53 -3.26 -1.71
C ASP A 231 1.55 -4.36 -1.27
N VAL A 232 1.67 -5.57 -1.85
CA VAL A 232 0.90 -6.73 -1.40
C VAL A 232 1.16 -7.00 0.08
N GLN A 233 2.43 -7.02 0.52
CA GLN A 233 2.76 -7.22 1.93
C GLN A 233 2.27 -6.08 2.85
N HIS A 234 2.31 -4.84 2.39
CA HIS A 234 1.86 -3.68 3.16
C HIS A 234 0.34 -3.70 3.38
N SER A 235 -0.41 -3.97 2.31
CA SER A 235 -1.89 -4.00 2.35
C SER A 235 -2.45 -5.11 3.25
N VAL A 236 -1.74 -6.22 3.42
CA VAL A 236 -2.14 -7.31 4.34
C VAL A 236 -1.83 -6.98 5.81
N GLY A 237 -0.90 -6.05 6.09
CA GLY A 237 -0.56 -5.61 7.43
C GLY A 237 0.52 -6.45 8.13
N SER A 238 0.67 -6.25 9.45
CA SER A 238 1.73 -6.86 10.30
C SER A 238 1.37 -8.23 10.88
N ALA A 239 0.09 -8.59 10.92
CA ALA A 239 -0.40 -9.77 11.64
C ALA A 239 -0.21 -11.08 10.86
N ASP A 240 -0.16 -11.01 9.52
CA ASP A 240 -0.09 -12.20 8.68
C ASP A 240 1.17 -12.17 7.82
N LYS A 241 1.94 -13.25 7.93
CA LYS A 241 2.92 -13.62 6.89
C LYS A 241 2.15 -13.63 5.58
N PHE A 242 2.71 -12.99 4.54
CA PHE A 242 2.32 -13.10 3.13
C PHE A 242 1.37 -14.31 2.93
N PRO A 243 0.07 -14.15 2.64
CA PRO A 243 -0.88 -15.25 2.74
C PRO A 243 -0.45 -16.40 1.81
N ASN A 244 0.22 -17.38 2.41
CA ASN A 244 1.22 -18.17 1.68
C ASN A 244 0.58 -19.10 0.66
N ASP A 245 -0.56 -19.68 1.02
CA ASP A 245 -1.18 -20.72 0.19
C ASP A 245 -1.76 -20.16 -1.12
N ASP A 246 -2.19 -18.90 -1.11
CA ASP A 246 -2.83 -18.26 -2.28
C ASP A 246 -1.80 -17.52 -3.16
N LEU A 247 -0.70 -17.07 -2.58
CA LEU A 247 0.36 -16.33 -3.29
C LEU A 247 1.53 -17.22 -3.76
N GLU A 248 1.58 -18.49 -3.38
CA GLU A 248 2.68 -19.41 -3.74
C GLU A 248 2.91 -19.47 -5.26
N THR A 249 1.85 -19.72 -6.05
CA THR A 249 1.98 -19.78 -7.52
C THR A 249 2.45 -18.44 -8.10
N PHE A 250 2.01 -17.31 -7.55
CA PHE A 250 2.48 -15.99 -7.97
C PHE A 250 3.98 -15.82 -7.71
N ILE A 251 4.43 -16.14 -6.50
CA ILE A 251 5.84 -16.06 -6.09
C ILE A 251 6.71 -16.98 -6.96
N GLU A 252 6.28 -18.22 -7.19
CA GLU A 252 6.98 -19.20 -8.03
C GLU A 252 7.15 -18.69 -9.47
N LYS A 253 6.08 -18.14 -10.06
CA LYS A 253 6.12 -17.61 -11.43
C LYS A 253 7.00 -16.37 -11.55
N ALA A 254 6.96 -15.48 -10.57
CA ALA A 254 7.85 -14.32 -10.53
C ALA A 254 9.32 -14.73 -10.37
N ALA A 255 9.61 -15.72 -9.52
CA ALA A 255 10.97 -16.27 -9.34
C ALA A 255 11.55 -16.86 -10.63
N LEU A 256 10.69 -17.43 -11.48
CA LEU A 256 11.06 -17.91 -12.83
C LEU A 256 11.13 -16.77 -13.88
N LYS A 257 10.93 -15.51 -13.48
CA LYS A 257 10.81 -14.33 -14.35
C LYS A 257 9.71 -14.45 -15.39
N GLU A 258 8.72 -15.30 -15.14
CA GLU A 258 7.52 -15.45 -15.97
C GLU A 258 6.48 -14.39 -15.59
N TYR A 259 6.81 -13.10 -15.69
CA TYR A 259 6.02 -12.05 -15.03
C TYR A 259 4.57 -11.94 -15.51
N LYS A 260 4.28 -12.26 -16.78
CA LYS A 260 2.88 -12.36 -17.28
C LYS A 260 2.11 -13.51 -16.63
N SER A 261 2.76 -14.66 -16.43
CA SER A 261 2.18 -15.79 -15.70
C SER A 261 2.01 -15.46 -14.22
N ALA A 262 2.96 -14.70 -13.64
CA ALA A 262 2.90 -14.23 -12.27
C ALA A 262 1.73 -13.25 -12.08
N ALA A 263 1.51 -12.30 -13.00
CA ALA A 263 0.34 -11.42 -13.00
C ALA A 263 -0.96 -12.24 -13.02
N HIS A 264 -1.11 -13.18 -13.96
CA HIS A 264 -2.31 -14.04 -14.00
C HIS A 264 -2.47 -14.92 -12.73
N ALA A 265 -1.37 -15.31 -12.08
CA ALA A 265 -1.45 -16.00 -10.80
C ALA A 265 -1.95 -15.07 -9.68
N LEU A 266 -1.42 -13.85 -9.58
CA LEU A 266 -1.83 -12.82 -8.62
C LEU A 266 -3.31 -12.43 -8.81
N GLU A 267 -3.77 -12.30 -10.06
CA GLU A 267 -5.16 -11.94 -10.39
C GLU A 267 -6.18 -12.91 -9.78
N ARG A 268 -5.81 -14.19 -9.63
CA ARG A 268 -6.70 -15.25 -9.12
C ARG A 268 -6.72 -15.38 -7.60
N THR A 269 -5.94 -14.55 -6.91
CA THR A 269 -5.87 -14.57 -5.46
C THR A 269 -7.15 -14.01 -4.82
N GLN A 270 -7.47 -14.48 -3.62
CA GLN A 270 -8.43 -13.87 -2.72
C GLN A 270 -8.06 -12.43 -2.41
N TRP A 271 -6.76 -12.12 -2.30
CA TRP A 271 -6.29 -10.74 -2.12
C TRP A 271 -6.77 -9.84 -3.26
N CYS A 272 -6.58 -10.26 -4.52
CA CYS A 272 -7.03 -9.51 -5.69
C CYS A 272 -8.56 -9.50 -5.85
N SER A 273 -9.24 -10.54 -5.36
CA SER A 273 -10.69 -10.67 -5.41
C SER A 273 -11.42 -9.81 -4.35
N ALA A 274 -10.70 -9.36 -3.32
CA ALA A 274 -11.25 -8.48 -2.29
C ALA A 274 -11.51 -7.07 -2.88
N GLU A 275 -12.71 -6.54 -2.65
CA GLU A 275 -13.16 -5.27 -3.24
C GLU A 275 -12.23 -4.11 -2.87
N GLU A 276 -11.74 -4.08 -1.63
CA GLU A 276 -10.82 -3.08 -1.12
C GLU A 276 -9.45 -3.06 -1.83
N ASN A 277 -9.06 -4.18 -2.45
CA ASN A 277 -7.77 -4.34 -3.13
C ASN A 277 -7.91 -4.29 -4.65
N LYS A 278 -9.13 -4.22 -5.20
CA LYS A 278 -9.34 -4.40 -6.65
C LYS A 278 -8.52 -3.43 -7.50
N ARG A 279 -8.54 -2.14 -7.13
CA ARG A 279 -7.72 -1.10 -7.79
C ARG A 279 -6.22 -1.41 -7.71
N ARG A 280 -5.72 -1.73 -6.50
CA ARG A 280 -4.30 -2.05 -6.30
C ARG A 280 -3.87 -3.26 -7.10
N CYS A 281 -4.73 -4.27 -7.14
CA CYS A 281 -4.46 -5.45 -7.92
C CYS A 281 -4.30 -5.09 -9.40
N ASP A 282 -5.25 -4.37 -9.99
CA ASP A 282 -5.18 -3.98 -11.40
C ASP A 282 -3.88 -3.17 -11.71
N ASP A 283 -3.51 -2.23 -10.85
CA ASP A 283 -2.27 -1.43 -10.97
C ASP A 283 -1.01 -2.32 -10.85
N ASN A 284 -0.97 -3.24 -9.87
CA ASN A 284 0.13 -4.19 -9.67
C ASN A 284 0.27 -5.20 -10.82
N LEU A 285 -0.84 -5.64 -11.41
CA LEU A 285 -0.86 -6.53 -12.58
C LEU A 285 -0.25 -5.86 -13.81
N GLU A 286 -0.47 -4.55 -13.98
CA GLU A 286 0.15 -3.77 -15.05
C GLU A 286 1.67 -3.72 -14.87
N VAL A 287 2.14 -3.39 -13.66
CA VAL A 287 3.58 -3.35 -13.34
C VAL A 287 4.23 -4.72 -13.57
N LEU A 288 3.62 -5.80 -13.08
CA LEU A 288 4.11 -7.16 -13.32
C LEU A 288 4.12 -7.53 -14.80
N SER A 289 3.12 -7.13 -15.57
CA SER A 289 3.04 -7.48 -17.00
C SER A 289 4.16 -6.84 -17.84
N GLN A 290 4.71 -5.71 -17.36
CA GLN A 290 5.91 -5.08 -17.91
C GLN A 290 7.17 -5.84 -17.48
N GLY A 291 7.24 -6.24 -16.21
CA GLY A 291 8.35 -7.03 -15.66
C GLY A 291 9.58 -6.18 -15.36
N CYS A 292 10.77 -6.75 -15.58
CA CYS A 292 12.03 -6.06 -15.42
C CYS A 292 12.62 -5.73 -16.78
N ASP A 293 12.34 -4.52 -17.24
CA ASP A 293 12.93 -3.94 -18.46
C ASP A 293 14.34 -3.39 -18.22
#